data_AF-A0A3B0WGV0-F1
#
_entry.id   AF-A0A3B0WGV0-F1
#
_cell.length_a   1.000
_cell.length_b   1.000
_cell.length_c   1.000
_cell.angle_alpha   90.00
_cell.angle_beta   90.00
_cell.angle_gamma   90.00
#
_symmetry.space_group_name_H-M   'P 1'
#
loop_
_entity.id
_entity.type
_entity.pdbx_description
1 polymer ?
#
loop_
_entity_poly.entity_id
_entity_poly.type
_entity_poly.pdbx_seq_one_letter_code
_entity_poly.pdbx_strand_id
1 'polypeptide(L)'
;MQKTNPSKPSINWLPLSVFSLSAIITLLGIPYYAITQGFDGWQFFAMIVGVVFCEMSITAGYHRLWSHRAYQAHWLIRLFFAIGGTYAVQNTILHWASDHRIHHTHVDNNHKDPYSAKRGFWYSHMGWMIRNYNLNPNTNFENCKDLKKDPIVMFQHKHYITLVLTINFGIPTLLGIWHGDIIGMMLLAGVARLFISHHFTFFINSLAHIWGRQPYSDKNSSKDNPIIALLTFGEGYHNYHHSFQRDYRNAVHWWQYDPTKWLIRSLSLMGLTQKLYRTPLEHIETAHAKMLLKKTLLHLSGKHHAETLILRLHDEYDIFIENINAFTQARKQWLEAKKNTVLNNYDLDKLKEKADALKFKLLQQKKNWLNLNNQLVTP
;
A
#
# COMPACT_ATOMS: atom_id res chain seq x y z
N MET A 1 44.67 8.28 -0.60
CA MET A 1 43.27 8.01 -0.20
C MET A 1 42.98 6.53 -0.42
N GLN A 2 43.00 5.72 0.64
CA GLN A 2 42.60 4.31 0.56
C GLN A 2 41.11 4.25 0.22
N LYS A 3 40.77 3.71 -0.95
CA LYS A 3 39.41 3.23 -1.25
C LYS A 3 39.15 2.06 -0.31
N THR A 4 38.56 2.32 0.85
CA THR A 4 37.97 1.27 1.66
C THR A 4 36.83 0.69 0.83
N ASN A 5 37.02 -0.52 0.28
CA ASN A 5 35.90 -1.31 -0.19
C ASN A 5 34.92 -1.39 0.99
N PRO A 6 33.67 -0.91 0.86
CA PRO A 6 32.72 -1.03 1.96
C PRO A 6 32.59 -2.52 2.27
N SER A 7 33.01 -2.92 3.47
CA SER A 7 32.96 -4.30 3.90
C SER A 7 31.52 -4.79 3.78
N LYS A 8 31.35 -5.99 3.22
CA LYS A 8 30.03 -6.58 3.04
C LYS A 8 29.33 -6.63 4.42
N PRO A 9 28.13 -6.06 4.58
CA PRO A 9 27.44 -6.02 5.86
C PRO A 9 27.27 -7.41 6.47
N SER A 10 27.42 -7.51 7.79
CA SER A 10 27.35 -8.78 8.52
C SER A 10 25.98 -9.43 8.35
N ILE A 11 25.94 -10.76 8.42
CA ILE A 11 24.70 -11.52 8.27
C ILE A 11 23.84 -11.35 9.53
N ASN A 12 22.55 -11.12 9.33
CA ASN A 12 21.55 -11.23 10.39
C ASN A 12 20.99 -12.66 10.39
N TRP A 13 21.48 -13.48 11.32
CA TRP A 13 21.18 -14.91 11.36
C TRP A 13 19.72 -15.20 11.66
N LEU A 14 19.04 -14.38 12.47
CA LEU A 14 17.66 -14.66 12.86
C LEU A 14 16.69 -14.61 11.66
N PRO A 15 16.58 -13.51 10.88
CA PRO A 15 15.74 -13.48 9.67
C PRO A 15 16.19 -14.52 8.65
N LEU A 16 17.50 -14.73 8.48
CA LEU A 16 18.01 -15.74 7.56
C LEU A 16 17.51 -17.14 7.93
N SER A 17 17.63 -17.54 9.20
CA SER A 17 17.14 -18.82 9.69
C SER A 17 15.63 -18.95 9.55
N VAL A 18 14.85 -17.91 9.90
CA VAL A 18 13.38 -17.94 9.76
C VAL A 18 12.97 -18.13 8.29
N PHE A 19 13.56 -17.37 7.36
CA PHE A 19 13.23 -17.48 5.94
C PHE A 19 13.70 -18.82 5.34
N SER A 20 14.90 -19.28 5.68
CA SER A 20 15.40 -20.57 5.19
C SER A 20 14.59 -21.75 5.73
N LEU A 21 14.27 -21.77 7.02
CA LEU A 21 13.49 -22.85 7.64
C LEU A 21 12.06 -22.88 7.11
N SER A 22 11.39 -21.72 7.04
CA SER A 22 10.02 -21.65 6.49
C SER A 22 9.98 -22.05 5.02
N ALA A 23 10.99 -21.68 4.22
CA ALA A 23 11.10 -22.12 2.82
C ALA A 23 11.31 -23.64 2.72
N ILE A 24 12.23 -24.23 3.51
CA ILE A 24 12.50 -25.67 3.50
C ILE A 24 11.24 -26.45 3.91
N ILE A 25 10.57 -26.04 4.99
CA ILE A 25 9.34 -26.70 5.43
C ILE A 25 8.26 -26.56 4.36
N THR A 26 8.06 -25.37 3.79
CA THR A 26 7.00 -25.14 2.80
C THR A 26 7.24 -25.90 1.49
N LEU A 27 8.49 -25.95 1.01
CA LEU A 27 8.84 -26.54 -0.28
C LEU A 27 9.08 -28.05 -0.21
N LEU A 28 9.48 -28.60 0.94
CA LEU A 28 9.81 -30.02 1.08
C LEU A 28 8.93 -30.71 2.12
N GLY A 29 8.81 -30.13 3.32
CA GLY A 29 8.05 -30.73 4.43
C GLY A 29 6.55 -30.83 4.16
N ILE A 30 5.94 -29.79 3.59
CA ILE A 30 4.51 -29.75 3.28
C ILE A 30 4.15 -30.71 2.15
N PRO A 31 4.86 -30.73 0.99
CA PRO A 31 4.61 -31.76 -0.03
C PRO A 31 4.81 -33.18 0.49
N TYR A 32 5.84 -33.41 1.32
CA TYR A 32 6.04 -34.72 1.94
C TYR A 32 4.85 -35.13 2.84
N TYR A 33 4.36 -34.22 3.68
CA TYR A 33 3.17 -34.47 4.52
C TYR A 33 1.91 -34.68 3.67
N ALA A 34 1.73 -33.88 2.61
CA ALA A 34 0.61 -34.03 1.69
C ALA A 34 0.57 -35.41 1.01
N ILE A 35 1.73 -35.97 0.66
CA ILE A 35 1.84 -37.30 0.02
C ILE A 35 1.62 -38.43 1.03
N THR A 36 2.07 -38.26 2.27
CA THR A 36 2.10 -39.35 3.27
C THR A 36 0.87 -39.39 4.17
N GLN A 37 0.33 -38.23 4.57
CA GLN A 37 -0.82 -38.10 5.47
C GLN A 37 -2.02 -37.43 4.80
N GLY A 38 -1.78 -36.56 3.81
CA GLY A 38 -2.82 -35.79 3.13
C GLY A 38 -3.16 -34.48 3.85
N PHE A 39 -3.95 -33.66 3.16
CA PHE A 39 -4.58 -32.46 3.72
C PHE A 39 -6.04 -32.43 3.27
N ASP A 40 -6.93 -31.95 4.13
CA ASP A 40 -8.31 -31.69 3.75
C ASP A 40 -8.58 -30.20 3.48
N GLY A 41 -9.80 -29.91 3.00
CA GLY A 41 -10.20 -28.54 2.67
C GLY A 41 -10.19 -27.57 3.87
N TRP A 42 -10.33 -28.06 5.11
CA TRP A 42 -10.34 -27.24 6.31
C TRP A 42 -8.96 -26.65 6.60
N GLN A 43 -7.91 -27.44 6.44
CA GLN A 43 -6.54 -26.96 6.68
C GLN A 43 -6.12 -25.92 5.65
N PHE A 44 -6.50 -26.09 4.37
CA PHE A 44 -6.32 -25.07 3.34
C PHE A 44 -7.14 -23.80 3.61
N PHE A 45 -8.40 -23.96 4.03
CA PHE A 45 -9.24 -22.83 4.40
C PHE A 45 -8.65 -22.03 5.57
N ALA A 46 -8.18 -22.70 6.63
CA ALA A 46 -7.51 -22.08 7.76
C ALA A 46 -6.25 -21.32 7.34
N MET A 47 -5.44 -21.88 6.43
CA MET A 47 -4.29 -21.20 5.85
C MET A 47 -4.71 -19.92 5.10
N ILE A 48 -5.71 -20.00 4.21
CA ILE A 48 -6.18 -18.86 3.42
C ILE A 48 -6.72 -17.76 4.33
N VAL A 49 -7.58 -18.10 5.29
CA VAL A 49 -8.11 -17.14 6.29
C VAL A 49 -6.98 -16.53 7.10
N GLY A 50 -5.97 -17.32 7.48
CA GLY A 50 -4.78 -16.83 8.16
C GLY A 50 -4.00 -15.81 7.33
N VAL A 51 -3.80 -16.08 6.03
CA VAL A 51 -3.12 -15.15 5.10
C VAL A 51 -3.93 -13.86 4.99
N VAL A 52 -5.23 -13.96 4.75
CA VAL A 52 -6.12 -12.78 4.67
C VAL A 52 -6.07 -11.97 5.97
N PHE A 53 -6.12 -12.63 7.13
CA PHE A 53 -6.06 -11.95 8.42
C PHE A 53 -4.72 -11.22 8.63
N CYS A 54 -3.60 -11.86 8.29
CA CYS A 54 -2.27 -11.23 8.31
C CYS A 54 -2.19 -10.03 7.38
N GLU A 55 -2.49 -10.21 6.09
CA GLU A 55 -2.33 -9.15 5.08
C GLU A 55 -3.29 -7.98 5.32
N MET A 56 -4.54 -8.24 5.71
CA MET A 56 -5.48 -7.17 6.06
C MET A 56 -5.03 -6.40 7.31
N SER A 57 -4.36 -7.06 8.26
CA SER A 57 -3.81 -6.41 9.45
C SER A 57 -2.56 -5.57 9.15
N ILE A 58 -1.72 -6.03 8.23
CA ILE A 58 -0.57 -5.26 7.74
C ILE A 58 -1.06 -4.04 6.95
N THR A 59 -1.93 -4.23 5.97
CA THR A 59 -2.40 -3.15 5.08
C THR A 59 -3.34 -2.17 5.80
N ALA A 60 -4.39 -2.63 6.48
CA ALA A 60 -5.32 -1.75 7.17
C ALA A 60 -4.68 -1.13 8.43
N GLY A 61 -3.91 -1.92 9.19
CA GLY A 61 -3.31 -1.54 10.45
C GLY A 61 -1.93 -0.90 10.28
N TYR A 62 -0.90 -1.71 10.09
CA TYR A 62 0.51 -1.27 10.11
C TYR A 62 0.75 -0.13 9.11
N HIS A 63 0.24 -0.29 7.90
CA HIS A 63 0.41 0.63 6.81
C HIS A 63 -0.50 1.86 6.92
N ARG A 64 -1.80 1.70 6.67
CA ARG A 64 -2.70 2.86 6.50
C ARG A 64 -3.06 3.55 7.82
N LEU A 65 -3.25 2.79 8.90
CA LEU A 65 -3.61 3.34 10.21
C LEU A 65 -2.40 3.92 10.94
N TRP A 66 -1.39 3.09 11.23
CA TRP A 66 -0.27 3.51 12.07
C TRP A 66 0.82 4.25 11.31
N SER A 67 1.18 3.85 10.09
CA SER A 67 2.25 4.53 9.34
C SER A 67 1.79 5.85 8.72
N HIS A 68 0.63 5.85 8.06
CA HIS A 68 0.13 7.00 7.30
C HIS A 68 -0.96 7.84 7.97
N ARG A 69 -1.55 7.35 9.07
CA ARG A 69 -2.65 8.03 9.78
C ARG A 69 -3.79 8.40 8.82
N ALA A 70 -4.10 7.49 7.91
CA ALA A 70 -5.12 7.71 6.88
C ALA A 70 -6.54 7.69 7.46
N TYR A 71 -6.73 7.12 8.64
CA TYR A 71 -8.00 7.08 9.37
C TYR A 71 -7.76 6.88 10.88
N GLN A 72 -8.84 6.94 11.66
CA GLN A 72 -8.87 6.60 13.09
C GLN A 72 -9.73 5.35 13.28
N ALA A 73 -9.36 4.48 14.21
CA ALA A 73 -10.05 3.21 14.45
C ALA A 73 -10.39 3.02 15.93
N HIS A 74 -11.53 2.38 16.19
CA HIS A 74 -11.92 1.91 17.51
C HIS A 74 -10.83 1.00 18.10
N TRP A 75 -10.64 1.01 19.42
CA TRP A 75 -9.54 0.28 20.07
C TRP A 75 -9.60 -1.23 19.82
N LEU A 76 -10.81 -1.81 19.72
CA LEU A 76 -11.00 -3.23 19.35
C LEU A 76 -10.43 -3.55 17.96
N ILE A 77 -10.64 -2.67 16.98
CA ILE A 77 -10.11 -2.85 15.62
C ILE A 77 -8.59 -2.70 15.62
N ARG A 78 -8.04 -1.77 16.41
CA ARG A 78 -6.59 -1.65 16.63
C ARG A 78 -5.99 -2.90 17.25
N LEU A 79 -6.65 -3.47 18.26
CA LEU A 79 -6.21 -4.71 18.89
C LEU A 79 -6.27 -5.89 17.89
N PHE A 80 -7.34 -5.98 17.11
CA PHE A 80 -7.49 -7.01 16.06
C PHE A 80 -6.34 -6.95 15.04
N PHE A 81 -6.00 -5.76 14.53
CA PHE A 81 -4.87 -5.59 13.63
C PHE A 81 -3.51 -5.83 14.31
N ALA A 82 -3.37 -5.52 15.60
CA ALA A 82 -2.15 -5.82 16.34
C ALA A 82 -1.93 -7.33 16.47
N ILE A 83 -2.98 -8.11 16.71
CA ILE A 83 -2.93 -9.58 16.76
C ILE A 83 -2.55 -10.15 15.39
N GLY A 84 -3.24 -9.73 14.33
CA GLY A 84 -2.96 -10.24 12.98
C GLY A 84 -1.58 -9.83 12.45
N GLY A 85 -1.10 -8.64 12.79
CA GLY A 85 0.26 -8.22 12.47
C GLY A 85 1.34 -8.98 13.26
N THR A 86 1.07 -9.33 14.52
CA THR A 86 1.94 -10.25 15.28
C THR A 86 1.92 -11.65 14.68
N TYR A 87 0.79 -12.12 14.18
CA TYR A 87 0.68 -13.39 13.45
C TYR A 87 1.44 -13.36 12.12
N ALA A 88 1.56 -12.19 11.47
CA ALA A 88 2.34 -12.01 10.24
C ALA A 88 3.87 -12.00 10.47
N VAL A 89 4.33 -11.78 11.70
CA VAL A 89 5.76 -11.75 12.09
C VAL A 89 6.59 -10.81 11.21
N GLN A 90 6.13 -9.58 11.01
CA GLN A 90 6.84 -8.55 10.22
C GLN A 90 7.45 -7.45 11.10
N ASN A 91 7.95 -7.83 12.28
CA ASN A 91 8.40 -6.93 13.34
C ASN A 91 7.23 -6.20 14.06
N THR A 92 7.57 -5.49 15.13
CA THR A 92 6.62 -4.69 15.92
C THR A 92 5.96 -3.60 15.08
N ILE A 93 4.75 -3.18 15.45
CA ILE A 93 4.07 -2.06 14.79
C ILE A 93 4.97 -0.81 14.75
N LEU A 94 5.65 -0.53 15.87
CA LEU A 94 6.52 0.63 16.00
C LEU A 94 7.71 0.59 15.03
N HIS A 95 8.36 -0.56 14.90
CA HIS A 95 9.51 -0.73 14.01
C HIS A 95 9.09 -0.68 12.55
N TRP A 96 8.04 -1.42 12.19
CA TRP A 96 7.52 -1.44 10.82
C TRP A 96 7.11 -0.04 10.37
N ALA A 97 6.35 0.69 11.19
CA ALA A 97 5.91 2.04 10.86
C ALA A 97 7.06 3.04 10.79
N SER A 98 8.07 2.88 11.64
CA SER A 98 9.28 3.70 11.58
C SER A 98 10.02 3.52 10.26
N ASP A 99 10.34 2.29 9.89
CA ASP A 99 11.05 2.01 8.64
C ASP A 99 10.23 2.44 7.43
N HIS A 100 8.91 2.22 7.47
CA HIS A 100 8.01 2.63 6.40
C HIS A 100 7.94 4.15 6.22
N ARG A 101 7.89 4.92 7.31
CA ARG A 101 7.96 6.39 7.25
C ARG A 101 9.31 6.87 6.71
N ILE A 102 10.41 6.21 7.04
CA ILE A 102 11.74 6.53 6.50
C ILE A 102 11.81 6.23 5.01
N HIS A 103 11.31 5.08 4.58
CA HIS A 103 11.17 4.71 3.18
C HIS A 103 10.43 5.79 2.41
N HIS A 104 9.23 6.17 2.84
CA HIS A 104 8.45 7.23 2.19
C HIS A 104 9.15 8.60 2.14
N THR A 105 9.99 8.91 3.14
CA THR A 105 10.74 10.16 3.17
C THR A 105 11.94 10.13 2.21
N HIS A 106 12.52 8.95 1.97
CA HIS A 106 13.79 8.80 1.26
C HIS A 106 13.75 7.80 0.11
N VAL A 107 12.57 7.56 -0.48
CA VAL A 107 12.33 6.50 -1.47
C VAL A 107 13.46 6.44 -2.51
N ASP A 108 13.98 5.23 -2.74
CA ASP A 108 15.08 4.94 -3.68
C ASP A 108 16.44 5.56 -3.32
N ASN A 109 16.62 6.12 -2.12
CA ASN A 109 17.93 6.54 -1.63
C ASN A 109 18.67 5.35 -1.01
N ASN A 110 19.68 4.84 -1.70
CA ASN A 110 20.44 3.65 -1.26
C ASN A 110 21.09 3.74 0.13
N HIS A 111 21.24 4.96 0.67
CA HIS A 111 21.86 5.20 1.98
C HIS A 111 20.86 5.53 3.09
N LYS A 112 19.58 5.74 2.76
CA LYS A 112 18.56 6.19 3.72
C LYS A 112 17.28 5.37 3.69
N ASP A 113 16.87 4.89 2.52
CA ASP A 113 15.72 4.00 2.35
C ASP A 113 16.11 2.58 2.79
N PRO A 114 15.48 2.01 3.84
CA PRO A 114 15.84 0.71 4.38
C PRO A 114 15.81 -0.40 3.33
N TYR A 115 14.87 -0.34 2.38
CA TYR A 115 14.63 -1.36 1.37
C TYR A 115 14.59 -0.76 -0.05
N SER A 116 15.48 0.22 -0.31
CA SER A 116 15.66 0.86 -1.63
C SER A 116 15.67 -0.13 -2.79
N ALA A 117 14.70 0.00 -3.70
CA ALA A 117 14.60 -0.81 -4.91
C ALA A 117 15.79 -0.60 -5.86
N LYS A 118 16.47 0.57 -5.79
CA LYS A 118 17.68 0.84 -6.58
C LYS A 118 18.89 -0.01 -6.20
N ARG A 119 18.83 -0.76 -5.10
CA ARG A 119 19.86 -1.77 -4.74
C ARG A 119 19.59 -3.14 -5.36
N GLY A 120 18.53 -3.26 -6.16
CA GLY A 120 18.16 -4.46 -6.91
C GLY A 120 17.03 -5.26 -6.26
N PHE A 121 16.38 -6.10 -7.07
CA PHE A 121 15.20 -6.89 -6.69
C PHE A 121 15.42 -7.68 -5.39
N TRP A 122 16.50 -8.47 -5.31
CA TRP A 122 16.74 -9.32 -4.16
C TRP A 122 17.03 -8.54 -2.89
N TYR A 123 17.64 -7.36 -3.01
CA TYR A 123 17.85 -6.47 -1.87
C TYR A 123 16.52 -6.01 -1.29
N SER A 124 15.64 -5.41 -2.11
CA SER A 124 14.37 -4.87 -1.62
C SER A 124 13.34 -5.94 -1.27
N HIS A 125 13.43 -7.14 -1.86
CA HIS A 125 12.54 -8.26 -1.53
C HIS A 125 12.85 -8.82 -0.13
N MET A 126 14.11 -9.18 0.16
CA MET A 126 14.47 -9.79 1.45
C MET A 126 15.89 -9.50 1.92
N GLY A 127 16.78 -9.11 1.01
CA GLY A 127 18.20 -8.87 1.26
C GLY A 127 18.45 -7.85 2.36
N TRP A 128 17.60 -6.82 2.45
CA TRP A 128 17.67 -5.77 3.45
C TRP A 128 17.49 -6.27 4.90
N MET A 129 16.82 -7.41 5.11
CA MET A 129 16.59 -8.00 6.45
C MET A 129 17.69 -9.00 6.85
N ILE A 130 18.25 -9.73 5.90
CA ILE A 130 19.22 -10.82 6.17
C ILE A 130 20.64 -10.31 6.45
N ARG A 131 20.86 -8.99 6.41
CA ARG A 131 22.15 -8.36 6.72
C ARG A 131 21.98 -7.06 7.50
N ASN A 132 22.95 -6.73 8.34
CA ASN A 132 22.92 -5.55 9.19
C ASN A 132 23.53 -4.33 8.47
N TYR A 133 22.69 -3.60 7.72
CA TYR A 133 23.15 -2.44 6.93
C TYR A 133 23.33 -1.14 7.74
N ASN A 134 22.88 -1.09 9.00
CA ASN A 134 22.96 0.08 9.88
C ASN A 134 22.48 1.40 9.24
N LEU A 135 21.48 1.34 8.34
CA LEU A 135 20.97 2.52 7.62
C LEU A 135 20.18 3.48 8.52
N ASN A 136 19.73 3.00 9.68
CA ASN A 136 19.10 3.82 10.70
C ASN A 136 19.63 3.43 12.08
N PRO A 137 20.78 4.01 12.52
CA PRO A 137 21.36 3.70 13.82
C PRO A 137 20.54 4.26 14.99
N ASN A 138 19.59 5.16 14.72
CA ASN A 138 18.71 5.74 15.74
C ASN A 138 17.54 4.81 16.06
N THR A 139 17.76 3.91 17.01
CA THR A 139 16.76 3.00 17.57
C THR A 139 15.69 3.68 18.43
N ASN A 140 15.76 5.00 18.60
CA ASN A 140 14.85 5.77 19.43
C ASN A 140 13.49 6.05 18.78
N PHE A 141 13.24 5.66 17.53
CA PHE A 141 11.95 5.83 16.84
C PHE A 141 11.40 7.28 16.88
N GLU A 142 12.27 8.28 16.69
CA GLU A 142 11.92 9.71 16.77
C GLU A 142 10.87 10.14 15.73
N ASN A 143 10.80 9.44 14.60
CA ASN A 143 9.78 9.63 13.56
C ASN A 143 8.41 9.02 13.93
N CYS A 144 8.28 8.35 15.08
CA CYS A 144 7.08 7.65 15.54
C CYS A 144 6.65 8.04 16.97
N LYS A 145 6.86 9.31 17.38
CA LYS A 145 6.45 9.83 18.70
C LYS A 145 4.96 9.66 19.02
N ASP A 146 4.11 9.70 18.00
CA ASP A 146 2.68 9.42 18.12
C ASP A 146 2.41 7.97 18.52
N LEU A 147 3.13 7.01 17.91
CA LEU A 147 2.94 5.58 18.17
C LEU A 147 3.47 5.19 19.55
N LYS A 148 4.48 5.90 20.07
CA LYS A 148 4.93 5.76 21.46
C LYS A 148 3.84 6.10 22.50
N LYS A 149 2.83 6.89 22.11
CA LYS A 149 1.69 7.24 22.98
C LYS A 149 0.52 6.27 22.83
N ASP A 150 0.59 5.33 21.88
CA ASP A 150 -0.44 4.33 21.64
C ASP A 150 -0.20 3.12 22.56
N PRO A 151 -1.09 2.84 23.54
CA PRO A 151 -0.87 1.76 24.50
C PRO A 151 -0.92 0.36 23.87
N ILE A 152 -1.70 0.17 22.79
CA ILE A 152 -1.77 -1.11 22.08
C ILE A 152 -0.45 -1.36 21.35
N VAL A 153 0.07 -0.34 20.66
CA VAL A 153 1.36 -0.41 19.97
C VAL A 153 2.48 -0.69 20.96
N MET A 154 2.52 0.02 22.08
CA MET A 154 3.59 -0.16 23.06
C MET A 154 3.49 -1.48 23.83
N PHE A 155 2.29 -1.98 24.10
CA PHE A 155 2.11 -3.33 24.63
C PHE A 155 2.64 -4.38 23.66
N GLN A 156 2.25 -4.29 22.39
CA GLN A 156 2.70 -5.22 21.35
C GLN A 156 4.22 -5.16 21.16
N HIS A 157 4.81 -3.97 21.17
CA HIS A 157 6.26 -3.77 21.04
C HIS A 157 7.02 -4.37 22.24
N LYS A 158 6.56 -4.13 23.47
CA LYS A 158 7.21 -4.60 24.71
C LYS A 158 7.15 -6.13 24.85
N HIS A 159 6.06 -6.75 24.42
CA HIS A 159 5.82 -8.19 24.59
C HIS A 159 5.95 -8.98 23.27
N TYR A 160 6.56 -8.39 22.25
CA TYR A 160 6.47 -8.88 20.88
C TYR A 160 6.89 -10.34 20.71
N ILE A 161 8.05 -10.74 21.26
CA ILE A 161 8.56 -12.11 21.12
C ILE A 161 7.60 -13.12 21.78
N THR A 162 7.14 -12.83 22.99
CA THR A 162 6.15 -13.67 23.69
C THR A 162 4.86 -13.77 22.87
N LEU A 163 4.34 -12.66 22.37
CA LEU A 163 3.12 -12.64 21.57
C LEU A 163 3.30 -13.40 20.24
N VAL A 164 4.44 -13.25 19.56
CA VAL A 164 4.75 -13.98 18.32
C VAL A 164 4.71 -15.48 18.58
N LEU A 165 5.41 -15.97 19.61
CA LEU A 165 5.44 -17.38 19.96
C LEU A 165 4.04 -17.89 20.35
N THR A 166 3.36 -17.19 21.26
CA THR A 166 2.02 -17.60 21.71
C THR A 166 1.01 -17.61 20.57
N ILE A 167 0.99 -16.61 19.69
CA ILE A 167 0.00 -16.51 18.61
C ILE A 167 0.33 -17.50 17.48
N ASN A 168 1.59 -17.58 17.04
CA ASN A 168 1.96 -18.40 15.88
C ASN A 168 1.99 -19.91 16.19
N PHE A 169 2.21 -20.31 17.44
CA PHE A 169 2.03 -21.70 17.85
C PHE A 169 0.61 -21.97 18.37
N GLY A 170 0.07 -21.05 19.19
CA GLY A 170 -1.24 -21.24 19.82
C GLY A 170 -2.40 -21.33 18.83
N ILE A 171 -2.49 -20.43 17.84
CA ILE A 171 -3.60 -20.48 16.88
C ILE A 171 -3.59 -21.79 16.08
N PRO A 172 -2.49 -22.19 15.40
CA PRO A 172 -2.48 -23.45 14.66
C PRO A 172 -2.65 -24.68 15.55
N THR A 173 -2.09 -24.70 16.76
CA THR A 173 -2.29 -25.81 17.69
C THR A 173 -3.74 -25.94 18.13
N LEU A 174 -4.41 -24.84 18.49
CA LEU A 174 -5.82 -24.88 18.88
C LEU A 174 -6.73 -25.33 17.72
N LEU A 175 -6.49 -24.82 16.52
CA LEU A 175 -7.19 -25.26 15.32
C LEU A 175 -6.94 -26.74 15.04
N GLY A 176 -5.70 -27.21 15.24
CA GLY A 176 -5.31 -28.59 15.09
C GLY A 176 -5.93 -29.53 16.12
N ILE A 177 -6.04 -29.11 17.38
CA ILE A 177 -6.75 -29.88 18.43
C ILE A 177 -8.23 -30.01 18.06
N TRP A 178 -8.85 -28.93 17.61
CA TRP A 178 -10.26 -28.94 17.20
C TRP A 178 -10.49 -29.79 15.94
N HIS A 179 -9.60 -29.70 14.97
CA HIS A 179 -9.69 -30.40 13.69
C HIS A 179 -9.30 -31.89 13.79
N GLY A 180 -8.39 -32.23 14.72
CA GLY A 180 -7.85 -33.58 14.89
C GLY A 180 -6.46 -33.78 14.29
N ASP A 181 -5.92 -32.80 13.55
CA ASP A 181 -4.56 -32.84 13.00
C ASP A 181 -3.76 -31.57 13.35
N ILE A 182 -2.99 -31.66 14.45
CA ILE A 182 -2.11 -30.60 14.92
C ILE A 182 -0.94 -30.35 13.97
N ILE A 183 -0.36 -31.41 13.39
CA ILE A 183 0.81 -31.27 12.54
C ILE A 183 0.41 -30.59 11.23
N GLY A 184 -0.65 -31.06 10.58
CA GLY A 184 -1.11 -30.49 9.34
C GLY A 184 -1.58 -29.03 9.49
N MET A 185 -2.25 -28.68 10.60
CA MET A 185 -2.57 -27.28 10.89
C MET A 185 -1.33 -26.42 11.16
N MET A 186 -0.33 -26.94 11.87
CA MET A 186 0.95 -26.25 12.07
C MET A 186 1.68 -26.02 10.74
N LEU A 187 1.64 -27.00 9.84
CA LEU A 187 2.24 -26.89 8.51
C LEU A 187 1.54 -25.83 7.64
N LEU A 188 0.21 -25.88 7.51
CA LEU A 188 -0.53 -24.96 6.63
C LEU A 188 -0.86 -23.62 7.29
N ALA A 189 -1.60 -23.60 8.40
CA ALA A 189 -1.97 -22.36 9.10
C ALA A 189 -0.80 -21.75 9.89
N GLY A 190 0.19 -22.54 10.31
CA GLY A 190 1.42 -22.02 10.92
C GLY A 190 2.43 -21.53 9.88
N VAL A 191 3.08 -22.46 9.19
CA VAL A 191 4.28 -22.22 8.38
C VAL A 191 3.99 -21.73 6.96
N ALA A 192 3.15 -22.44 6.18
CA ALA A 192 2.86 -22.05 4.80
C ALA A 192 2.24 -20.66 4.73
N ARG A 193 1.26 -20.39 5.61
CA ARG A 193 0.65 -19.08 5.75
C ARG A 193 1.69 -17.99 6.05
N LEU A 194 2.66 -18.25 6.92
CA LEU A 194 3.73 -17.28 7.21
C LEU A 194 4.57 -16.99 5.97
N PHE A 195 5.02 -18.06 5.30
CA PHE A 195 5.83 -17.98 4.09
C PHE A 195 5.13 -17.19 2.98
N ILE A 196 3.86 -17.50 2.71
CA ILE A 196 3.04 -16.80 1.70
C ILE A 196 2.86 -15.32 2.07
N SER A 197 2.49 -15.02 3.32
CA SER A 197 2.29 -13.64 3.79
C SER A 197 3.56 -12.79 3.67
N HIS A 198 4.73 -13.35 4.04
CA HIS A 198 6.00 -12.68 3.86
C HIS A 198 6.26 -12.32 2.41
N HIS A 199 6.14 -13.28 1.48
CA HIS A 199 6.38 -13.00 0.07
C HIS A 199 5.38 -12.01 -0.54
N PHE A 200 4.11 -12.06 -0.14
CA PHE A 200 3.10 -11.08 -0.57
C PHE A 200 3.50 -9.67 -0.15
N THR A 201 3.85 -9.45 1.12
CA THR A 201 4.34 -8.13 1.55
C THR A 201 5.65 -7.75 0.86
N PHE A 202 6.58 -8.68 0.68
CA PHE A 202 7.89 -8.38 0.08
C PHE A 202 7.78 -8.02 -1.41
N PHE A 203 6.75 -8.47 -2.12
CA PHE A 203 6.48 -8.03 -3.49
C PHE A 203 6.14 -6.54 -3.60
N ILE A 204 5.65 -5.92 -2.53
CA ILE A 204 5.40 -4.47 -2.49
C ILE A 204 6.73 -3.72 -2.62
N ASN A 205 7.74 -4.11 -1.85
CA ASN A 205 9.05 -3.47 -1.86
C ASN A 205 9.86 -3.78 -3.13
N SER A 206 9.59 -4.93 -3.77
CA SER A 206 10.32 -5.39 -4.95
C SER A 206 9.56 -5.21 -6.26
N LEU A 207 8.58 -6.07 -6.55
CA LEU A 207 7.87 -6.05 -7.82
C LEU A 207 7.11 -4.74 -8.05
N ALA A 208 6.53 -4.12 -7.01
CA ALA A 208 5.81 -2.86 -7.17
C ALA A 208 6.71 -1.65 -7.45
N HIS A 209 8.04 -1.82 -7.43
CA HIS A 209 9.02 -0.83 -7.88
C HIS A 209 9.65 -1.16 -9.24
N ILE A 210 9.36 -2.32 -9.81
CA ILE A 210 9.99 -2.81 -11.05
C ILE A 210 8.96 -3.00 -12.17
N TRP A 211 7.82 -3.62 -11.87
CA TRP A 211 6.86 -4.07 -12.87
C TRP A 211 5.50 -3.38 -12.71
N GLY A 212 5.15 -2.52 -13.67
CA GLY A 212 3.88 -1.80 -13.70
C GLY A 212 4.00 -0.44 -14.37
N ARG A 213 3.00 0.43 -14.13
CA ARG A 213 2.87 1.75 -14.75
C ARG A 213 3.06 2.86 -13.73
N GLN A 214 3.41 4.06 -14.20
CA GLN A 214 3.53 5.25 -13.34
C GLN A 214 2.51 6.32 -13.73
N PRO A 215 1.21 6.12 -13.44
CA PRO A 215 0.15 7.02 -13.86
C PRO A 215 0.17 8.40 -13.19
N TYR A 216 0.76 8.55 -12.00
CA TYR A 216 0.65 9.79 -11.20
C TYR A 216 1.98 10.52 -11.01
N SER A 217 3.10 9.80 -10.92
CA SER A 217 4.42 10.43 -10.76
C SER A 217 5.54 9.50 -11.22
N ASP A 218 6.63 10.06 -11.73
CA ASP A 218 7.87 9.35 -12.04
C ASP A 218 9.07 9.81 -11.18
N LYS A 219 8.79 10.46 -10.04
CA LYS A 219 9.82 10.93 -9.10
C LYS A 219 10.59 9.81 -8.40
N ASN A 220 9.99 8.62 -8.30
CA ASN A 220 10.60 7.43 -7.74
C ASN A 220 10.19 6.20 -8.57
N SER A 221 10.67 5.02 -8.21
CA SER A 221 10.49 3.77 -8.96
C SER A 221 9.14 3.09 -8.74
N SER A 222 8.30 3.58 -7.82
CA SER A 222 6.99 2.97 -7.52
C SER A 222 6.08 2.88 -8.76
N LYS A 223 5.36 1.77 -8.89
CA LYS A 223 4.53 1.42 -10.05
C LYS A 223 3.20 0.84 -9.60
N ASP A 224 2.16 1.16 -10.36
CA ASP A 224 0.84 0.56 -10.26
C ASP A 224 0.78 -0.72 -11.11
N ASN A 225 0.33 -1.81 -10.48
CA ASN A 225 0.13 -3.11 -11.14
C ASN A 225 -1.06 -3.87 -10.51
N PRO A 226 -2.15 -4.10 -11.26
CA PRO A 226 -3.32 -4.84 -10.76
C PRO A 226 -3.04 -6.29 -10.35
N ILE A 227 -2.07 -6.96 -10.99
CA ILE A 227 -1.71 -8.35 -10.63
C ILE A 227 -1.00 -8.36 -9.29
N ILE A 228 -0.07 -7.43 -9.07
CA ILE A 228 0.57 -7.27 -7.76
C ILE A 228 -0.50 -6.88 -6.73
N ALA A 229 -1.42 -5.98 -7.07
CA ALA A 229 -2.49 -5.58 -6.16
C ALA A 229 -3.38 -6.75 -5.72
N LEU A 230 -3.58 -7.77 -6.57
CA LEU A 230 -4.30 -8.99 -6.20
C LEU A 230 -3.56 -9.76 -5.10
N LEU A 231 -2.25 -9.97 -5.29
CA LEU A 231 -1.40 -10.69 -4.34
C LEU A 231 -1.21 -9.90 -3.02
N THR A 232 -1.17 -8.57 -3.11
CA THR A 232 -0.84 -7.68 -1.99
C THR A 232 -2.05 -6.93 -1.43
N PHE A 233 -3.26 -7.45 -1.64
CA PHE A 233 -4.48 -6.93 -1.03
C PHE A 233 -4.73 -5.43 -1.30
N GLY A 234 -4.34 -4.96 -2.50
CA GLY A 234 -4.51 -3.58 -2.96
C GLY A 234 -3.23 -2.74 -2.93
N GLU A 235 -2.15 -3.21 -2.30
CA GLU A 235 -0.90 -2.45 -2.16
C GLU A 235 -0.09 -2.33 -3.46
N GLY A 236 -0.46 -3.08 -4.51
CA GLY A 236 0.14 -3.01 -5.83
C GLY A 236 -0.19 -1.74 -6.62
N TYR A 237 -1.12 -0.89 -6.18
CA TYR A 237 -1.29 0.48 -6.71
C TYR A 237 -0.27 1.43 -6.05
N HIS A 238 1.01 1.07 -6.19
CA HIS A 238 2.08 1.65 -5.40
C HIS A 238 2.49 3.04 -5.89
N ASN A 239 2.33 3.34 -7.19
CA ASN A 239 2.58 4.68 -7.71
C ASN A 239 1.56 5.70 -7.19
N TYR A 240 0.29 5.28 -7.10
CA TYR A 240 -0.73 6.10 -6.44
C TYR A 240 -0.37 6.33 -4.97
N HIS A 241 -0.08 5.25 -4.24
CA HIS A 241 0.27 5.32 -2.83
C HIS A 241 1.44 6.27 -2.56
N HIS A 242 2.54 6.14 -3.28
CA HIS A 242 3.70 7.04 -3.15
C HIS A 242 3.40 8.50 -3.51
N SER A 243 2.45 8.74 -4.41
CA SER A 243 2.04 10.10 -4.79
C SER A 243 1.09 10.72 -3.75
N PHE A 244 0.28 9.91 -3.08
CA PHE A 244 -0.83 10.34 -2.22
C PHE A 244 -0.94 9.53 -0.92
N GLN A 245 0.19 9.33 -0.25
CA GLN A 245 0.38 8.37 0.84
C GLN A 245 -0.57 8.46 2.05
N ARG A 246 -1.28 9.58 2.21
CA ARG A 246 -2.26 9.77 3.30
C ARG A 246 -3.66 9.28 2.93
N ASP A 247 -3.97 9.07 1.65
CA ASP A 247 -5.25 8.53 1.23
C ASP A 247 -5.44 7.13 1.81
N TYR A 248 -6.59 6.86 2.41
CA TYR A 248 -6.89 5.53 2.97
C TYR A 248 -7.07 4.45 1.88
N ARG A 249 -7.11 4.85 0.61
CA ARG A 249 -7.18 3.97 -0.56
C ARG A 249 -5.84 3.99 -1.27
N ASN A 250 -5.39 2.82 -1.71
CA ASN A 250 -4.36 2.76 -2.74
C ASN A 250 -5.00 2.73 -4.13
N ALA A 251 -6.19 2.12 -4.23
CA ALA A 251 -6.93 2.06 -5.46
C ALA A 251 -8.12 3.04 -5.45
N VAL A 252 -7.98 4.15 -6.17
CA VAL A 252 -8.91 5.29 -6.14
C VAL A 252 -10.29 5.00 -6.70
N HIS A 253 -10.38 4.16 -7.72
CA HIS A 253 -11.65 3.82 -8.35
C HIS A 253 -12.33 2.69 -7.58
N TRP A 254 -13.67 2.72 -7.56
CA TRP A 254 -14.46 1.76 -6.79
C TRP A 254 -14.25 0.31 -7.25
N TRP A 255 -14.03 0.10 -8.55
CA TRP A 255 -13.86 -1.20 -9.21
C TRP A 255 -12.44 -1.76 -9.12
N GLN A 256 -11.44 -0.94 -8.82
CA GLN A 256 -10.06 -1.43 -8.67
C GLN A 256 -9.96 -2.31 -7.41
N TYR A 257 -9.22 -3.40 -7.48
CA TYR A 257 -9.12 -4.35 -6.37
C TYR A 257 -8.29 -3.77 -5.21
N ASP A 258 -8.93 -3.49 -4.08
CA ASP A 258 -8.29 -3.04 -2.85
C ASP A 258 -9.22 -3.44 -1.70
N PRO A 259 -9.16 -4.71 -1.25
CA PRO A 259 -10.01 -5.21 -0.18
C PRO A 259 -9.85 -4.38 1.10
N THR A 260 -8.66 -3.83 1.35
CA THR A 260 -8.37 -2.97 2.50
C THR A 260 -9.20 -1.69 2.50
N LYS A 261 -9.40 -1.04 1.34
CA LYS A 261 -10.30 0.14 1.28
C LYS A 261 -11.74 -0.23 1.57
N TRP A 262 -12.19 -1.41 1.14
CA TRP A 262 -13.56 -1.87 1.35
C TRP A 262 -13.78 -2.25 2.81
N LEU A 263 -12.81 -2.91 3.46
CA LEU A 263 -12.82 -3.18 4.89
C LEU A 263 -12.90 -1.87 5.69
N ILE A 264 -11.99 -0.93 5.47
CA ILE A 264 -11.94 0.33 6.21
C ILE A 264 -13.25 1.11 6.02
N ARG A 265 -13.78 1.16 4.79
CA ARG A 265 -15.07 1.82 4.51
C ARG A 265 -16.24 1.12 5.22
N SER A 266 -16.29 -0.21 5.21
CA SER A 266 -17.36 -0.97 5.85
C SER A 266 -17.36 -0.78 7.36
N LEU A 267 -16.18 -0.79 7.99
CA LEU A 267 -16.03 -0.46 9.41
C LEU A 267 -16.46 0.99 9.70
N SER A 268 -16.29 1.90 8.75
CA SER A 268 -16.70 3.30 8.93
C SER A 268 -18.23 3.44 8.93
N LEU A 269 -18.91 2.65 8.10
CA LEU A 269 -20.37 2.57 8.10
C LEU A 269 -20.92 2.03 9.43
N MET A 270 -20.14 1.19 10.11
CA MET A 270 -20.46 0.66 11.45
C MET A 270 -20.01 1.60 12.59
N GLY A 271 -19.43 2.77 12.29
CA GLY A 271 -18.90 3.71 13.29
C GLY A 271 -17.58 3.27 13.95
N LEU A 272 -16.98 2.15 13.52
CA LEU A 272 -15.75 1.58 14.06
C LEU A 272 -14.48 2.23 13.50
N THR A 273 -14.59 2.93 12.37
CA THR A 273 -13.52 3.79 11.83
C THR A 273 -14.06 5.16 11.45
N GLN A 274 -13.23 6.19 11.64
CA GLN A 274 -13.61 7.59 11.46
C GLN A 274 -12.48 8.39 10.81
N LYS A 275 -12.80 9.60 10.32
CA LYS A 275 -11.84 10.54 9.72
C LYS A 275 -11.01 9.93 8.59
N LEU A 276 -11.65 9.14 7.73
CA LEU A 276 -11.03 8.56 6.53
C LEU A 276 -10.58 9.69 5.60
N TYR A 277 -9.27 9.89 5.49
CA TYR A 277 -8.69 10.90 4.63
C TYR A 277 -8.73 10.42 3.17
N ARG A 278 -9.23 11.29 2.27
CA ARG A 278 -9.23 11.08 0.83
C ARG A 278 -8.54 12.26 0.17
N THR A 279 -7.63 11.98 -0.75
CA THR A 279 -7.01 13.02 -1.56
C THR A 279 -8.09 13.70 -2.42
N PRO A 280 -8.12 15.04 -2.49
CA PRO A 280 -9.03 15.76 -3.37
C PRO A 280 -8.91 15.29 -4.82
N LEU A 281 -10.05 15.17 -5.50
CA LEU A 281 -10.09 14.66 -6.87
C LEU A 281 -9.25 15.51 -7.82
N GLU A 282 -9.23 16.85 -7.63
CA GLU A 282 -8.39 17.72 -8.46
C GLU A 282 -6.91 17.36 -8.43
N HIS A 283 -6.37 16.99 -7.27
CA HIS A 283 -4.94 16.67 -7.14
C HIS A 283 -4.62 15.37 -7.87
N ILE A 284 -5.53 14.39 -7.80
CA ILE A 284 -5.38 13.10 -8.46
C ILE A 284 -5.45 13.27 -9.98
N GLU A 285 -6.48 13.97 -10.47
CA GLU A 285 -6.70 14.18 -11.90
C GLU A 285 -5.60 15.05 -12.53
N THR A 286 -5.16 16.11 -11.84
CA THR A 286 -4.05 16.96 -12.30
C THR A 286 -2.74 16.19 -12.37
N ALA A 287 -2.42 15.35 -11.37
CA ALA A 287 -1.21 14.53 -11.40
C ALA A 287 -1.25 13.53 -12.57
N HIS A 288 -2.40 12.88 -12.78
CA HIS A 288 -2.59 11.96 -13.88
C HIS A 288 -2.49 12.66 -15.25
N ALA A 289 -3.15 13.81 -15.41
CA ALA A 289 -3.10 14.61 -16.63
C ALA A 289 -1.67 15.03 -16.96
N LYS A 290 -0.94 15.52 -15.96
CA LYS A 290 0.45 15.96 -16.10
C LYS A 290 1.38 14.82 -16.50
N MET A 291 1.24 13.64 -15.89
CA MET A 291 2.07 12.49 -16.29
C MET A 291 1.71 11.97 -17.67
N LEU A 292 0.44 12.02 -18.06
CA LEU A 292 0.03 11.63 -19.40
C LEU A 292 0.59 12.60 -20.45
N LEU A 293 0.48 13.91 -20.22
CA LEU A 293 1.11 14.94 -21.07
C LEU A 293 2.60 14.67 -21.23
N LYS A 294 3.33 14.49 -20.11
CA LYS A 294 4.77 14.22 -20.13
C LYS A 294 5.13 12.99 -20.98
N LYS A 295 4.40 11.88 -20.83
CA LYS A 295 4.67 10.64 -21.58
C LYS A 295 4.38 10.81 -23.07
N THR A 296 3.28 11.46 -23.42
CA THR A 296 2.91 11.69 -24.82
C THR A 296 3.90 12.64 -25.50
N LEU A 297 4.36 13.69 -24.81
CA LEU A 297 5.42 14.56 -25.32
C LEU A 297 6.73 13.81 -25.60
N LEU A 298 7.14 12.93 -24.67
CA LEU A 298 8.32 12.08 -24.87
C LEU A 298 8.17 11.18 -26.11
N HIS A 299 6.99 10.60 -26.32
CA HIS A 299 6.70 9.79 -27.52
C HIS A 299 6.75 10.62 -28.81
N LEU A 300 6.22 11.85 -28.77
CA LEU A 300 6.18 12.75 -29.93
C LEU A 300 7.55 13.34 -30.28
N SER A 301 8.47 13.52 -29.31
CA SER A 301 9.80 14.09 -29.54
C SER A 301 10.67 13.32 -30.56
N GLY A 302 10.31 12.07 -30.88
CA GLY A 302 10.98 11.26 -31.90
C GLY A 302 10.29 11.24 -33.27
N LYS A 303 9.16 11.93 -33.45
CA LYS A 303 8.38 11.91 -34.71
C LYS A 303 8.61 13.19 -35.54
N HIS A 304 8.81 13.04 -36.85
CA HIS A 304 8.91 14.17 -37.78
C HIS A 304 7.59 14.98 -37.83
N HIS A 305 7.68 16.31 -37.89
CA HIS A 305 6.54 17.25 -37.98
C HIS A 305 5.54 17.18 -36.80
N ALA A 306 6.00 16.86 -35.58
CA ALA A 306 5.14 16.76 -34.40
C ALA A 306 4.73 18.11 -33.77
N GLU A 307 5.22 19.25 -34.25
CA GLU A 307 5.02 20.57 -33.61
C GLU A 307 3.54 20.94 -33.45
N THR A 308 2.74 20.78 -34.50
CA THR A 308 1.29 21.08 -34.46
C THR A 308 0.55 20.16 -33.49
N LEU A 309 0.98 18.89 -33.38
CA LEU A 309 0.38 17.93 -32.45
C LEU A 309 0.75 18.25 -31.00
N ILE A 310 1.99 18.70 -30.76
CA ILE A 310 2.47 19.14 -29.45
C ILE A 310 1.69 20.37 -28.99
N LEU A 311 1.50 21.37 -29.85
CA LEU A 311 0.70 22.55 -29.54
C LEU A 311 -0.74 22.17 -29.17
N ARG A 312 -1.40 21.36 -30.02
CA ARG A 312 -2.75 20.86 -29.74
C ARG A 312 -2.84 20.09 -28.41
N LEU A 313 -1.82 19.30 -28.09
CA LEU A 313 -1.76 18.55 -26.83
C LEU A 313 -1.65 19.49 -25.62
N HIS A 314 -0.87 20.57 -25.72
CA HIS A 314 -0.78 21.58 -24.68
C HIS A 314 -2.11 22.33 -24.49
N ASP A 315 -2.74 22.77 -25.58
CA ASP A 315 -4.03 23.47 -25.52
C ASP A 315 -5.11 22.61 -24.82
N GLU A 316 -5.21 21.33 -25.21
CA GLU A 316 -6.19 20.40 -24.61
C GLU A 316 -5.89 20.08 -23.14
N TYR A 317 -4.61 20.08 -22.76
CA TYR A 317 -4.19 19.96 -21.37
C TYR A 317 -4.61 21.20 -20.56
N ASP A 318 -4.34 22.41 -21.07
CA ASP A 318 -4.67 23.66 -20.36
C ASP A 318 -6.18 23.79 -20.16
N ILE A 319 -6.98 23.52 -21.21
CA ILE A 319 -8.45 23.46 -21.11
C ILE A 319 -8.90 22.42 -20.07
N PHE A 320 -8.22 21.27 -19.99
CA PHE A 320 -8.55 20.25 -19.01
C PHE A 320 -8.27 20.71 -17.57
N ILE A 321 -7.11 21.34 -17.33
CA ILE A 321 -6.75 21.90 -16.02
C ILE A 321 -7.71 23.03 -15.62
N GLU A 322 -8.09 23.91 -16.54
CA GLU A 322 -9.08 24.96 -16.28
C GLU A 322 -10.43 24.37 -15.85
N ASN A 323 -10.91 23.33 -16.55
CA ASN A 323 -12.17 22.68 -16.19
C ASN A 323 -12.10 21.95 -14.83
N ILE A 324 -10.94 21.38 -14.46
CA ILE A 324 -10.72 20.82 -13.12
C ILE A 324 -10.87 21.93 -12.07
N ASN A 325 -10.16 23.05 -12.25
CA ASN A 325 -10.18 24.17 -11.31
C ASN A 325 -11.59 24.79 -11.18
N ALA A 326 -12.28 25.00 -12.29
CA ALA A 326 -13.63 25.55 -12.31
C ALA A 326 -14.63 24.65 -11.56
N PHE A 327 -14.61 23.33 -11.83
CA PHE A 327 -15.45 22.37 -11.11
C PHE A 327 -15.15 22.36 -9.61
N THR A 328 -13.87 22.31 -9.23
CA THR A 328 -13.45 22.32 -7.83
C THR A 328 -13.91 23.57 -7.10
N GLN A 329 -13.75 24.75 -7.71
CA GLN A 329 -14.20 26.01 -7.12
C GLN A 329 -15.72 26.03 -6.94
N ALA A 330 -16.48 25.65 -7.95
CA ALA A 330 -17.95 25.60 -7.86
C ALA A 330 -18.43 24.60 -6.80
N ARG A 331 -17.79 23.42 -6.73
CA ARG A 331 -18.10 22.41 -5.71
C ARG A 331 -17.79 22.92 -4.30
N LYS A 332 -16.66 23.61 -4.11
CA LYS A 332 -16.30 24.21 -2.82
C LYS A 332 -17.32 25.25 -2.38
N GLN A 333 -17.71 26.16 -3.29
CA GLN A 333 -18.75 27.16 -3.05
C GLN A 333 -20.08 26.52 -2.62
N TRP A 334 -20.51 25.47 -3.33
CA TRP A 334 -21.73 24.73 -2.98
C TRP A 334 -21.65 24.07 -1.59
N LEU A 335 -20.53 23.41 -1.27
CA LEU A 335 -20.35 22.75 0.04
C LEU A 335 -20.28 23.74 1.20
N GLU A 336 -19.62 24.89 1.01
CA GLU A 336 -19.56 25.97 2.01
C GLU A 336 -20.94 26.58 2.24
N ALA A 337 -21.69 26.86 1.18
CA ALA A 337 -23.07 27.35 1.28
C ALA A 337 -24.00 26.33 1.97
N LYS A 338 -23.84 25.04 1.67
CA LYS A 338 -24.59 23.95 2.32
C LYS A 338 -24.30 23.83 3.83
N LYS A 339 -23.09 24.20 4.28
CA LYS A 339 -22.75 24.21 5.70
C LYS A 339 -23.35 25.43 6.42
N ASN A 340 -23.47 26.55 5.73
CA ASN A 340 -23.88 27.85 6.28
C ASN A 340 -25.33 28.22 5.93
N THR A 341 -26.16 27.24 5.53
CA THR A 341 -27.52 27.47 4.99
C THR A 341 -28.45 28.20 5.96
N VAL A 342 -28.21 28.08 7.26
CA VAL A 342 -29.00 28.77 8.30
C VAL A 342 -28.70 30.27 8.37
N LEU A 343 -27.53 30.72 7.90
CA LEU A 343 -27.05 32.11 8.09
C LEU A 343 -27.30 33.03 6.89
N ASN A 344 -27.37 32.47 5.68
CA ASN A 344 -27.40 33.25 4.45
C ASN A 344 -28.39 32.59 3.49
N ASN A 345 -29.36 33.34 2.97
CA ASN A 345 -30.33 32.92 1.93
C ASN A 345 -29.63 32.60 0.60
N TYR A 346 -28.79 31.57 0.58
CA TYR A 346 -28.14 31.07 -0.62
C TYR A 346 -29.13 30.28 -1.46
N ASP A 347 -29.14 30.54 -2.76
CA ASP A 347 -29.76 29.65 -3.74
C ASP A 347 -28.88 28.40 -3.92
N LEU A 348 -29.05 27.44 -3.01
CA LEU A 348 -28.29 26.19 -2.97
C LEU A 348 -28.48 25.37 -4.24
N ASP A 349 -29.67 25.41 -4.83
CA ASP A 349 -30.00 24.64 -6.02
C ASP A 349 -29.25 25.20 -7.23
N LYS A 350 -29.21 26.52 -7.40
CA LYS A 350 -28.40 27.16 -8.45
C LYS A 350 -26.90 26.87 -8.31
N LEU A 351 -26.36 26.87 -7.09
CA LEU A 351 -24.95 26.50 -6.86
C LEU A 351 -24.67 25.04 -7.18
N LYS A 352 -25.62 24.15 -6.86
CA LYS A 352 -25.54 22.73 -7.18
C LYS A 352 -25.59 22.49 -8.69
N GLU A 353 -26.56 23.10 -9.38
CA GLU A 353 -26.71 23.02 -10.83
C GLU A 353 -25.45 23.49 -11.55
N LYS A 354 -24.86 24.62 -11.12
CA LYS A 354 -23.58 25.10 -11.64
C LYS A 354 -22.46 24.07 -11.45
N ALA A 355 -22.36 23.47 -10.26
CA ALA A 355 -21.34 22.46 -9.98
C ALA A 355 -21.55 21.19 -10.82
N ASP A 356 -22.79 20.75 -11.00
CA ASP A 356 -23.14 19.58 -11.80
C ASP A 356 -22.90 19.81 -13.31
N ALA A 357 -23.22 21.01 -13.83
CA ALA A 357 -22.90 21.40 -15.21
C ALA A 357 -21.38 21.40 -15.47
N LEU A 358 -20.59 21.98 -14.55
CA LEU A 358 -19.13 21.98 -14.63
C LEU A 358 -18.54 20.57 -14.50
N LYS A 359 -19.15 19.70 -13.67
CA LYS A 359 -18.77 18.29 -13.57
C LYS A 359 -18.97 17.56 -14.89
N PHE A 360 -20.12 17.78 -15.55
CA PHE A 360 -20.39 17.20 -16.86
C PHE A 360 -19.36 17.65 -17.90
N LYS A 361 -19.09 18.96 -17.96
CA LYS A 361 -18.04 19.54 -18.84
C LYS A 361 -16.67 18.91 -18.57
N LEU A 362 -16.28 18.78 -17.30
CA LEU A 362 -15.03 18.14 -16.89
C LEU A 362 -14.93 16.68 -17.35
N LEU A 363 -16.00 15.89 -17.20
CA LEU A 363 -16.03 14.49 -17.62
C LEU A 363 -15.89 14.36 -19.14
N GLN A 364 -16.55 15.22 -19.91
CA GLN A 364 -16.40 15.26 -21.36
C GLN A 364 -14.98 15.65 -21.76
N GLN A 365 -14.41 16.68 -21.13
CA GLN A 365 -13.03 17.10 -21.40
C GLN A 365 -12.01 16.02 -21.03
N LYS A 366 -12.23 15.29 -19.93
CA LYS A 366 -11.40 14.12 -19.57
C LYS A 366 -11.43 13.05 -20.65
N LYS A 367 -12.60 12.77 -21.23
CA LYS A 367 -12.73 11.81 -22.34
C LYS A 367 -11.94 12.29 -23.57
N ASN A 368 -12.06 13.57 -23.92
CA ASN A 368 -11.31 14.16 -25.03
C ASN A 368 -9.79 14.07 -24.80
N TRP A 369 -9.34 14.45 -23.60
CA TRP A 369 -7.94 14.37 -23.18
C TRP A 369 -7.37 12.94 -23.32
N LEU A 370 -8.09 11.95 -22.79
CA LEU A 370 -7.66 10.54 -22.88
C LEU A 370 -7.65 10.04 -24.32
N ASN A 371 -8.68 10.37 -25.11
CA ASN A 371 -8.77 9.97 -26.51
C ASN A 371 -7.62 10.56 -27.35
N LEU A 372 -7.33 11.85 -27.19
CA LEU A 372 -6.22 12.50 -27.89
C LEU A 372 -4.89 11.83 -27.55
N ASN A 373 -4.60 11.62 -26.26
CA ASN A 373 -3.36 10.96 -25.86
C ASN A 373 -3.26 9.54 -26.41
N ASN A 374 -4.35 8.77 -26.41
CA ASN A 374 -4.38 7.44 -27.01
C ASN A 374 -4.06 7.50 -28.51
N GLN A 375 -4.72 8.39 -29.26
CA GLN A 375 -4.48 8.56 -30.71
C GLN A 375 -3.03 8.91 -31.03
N LEU A 376 -2.39 9.76 -30.22
CA LEU A 376 -1.02 10.21 -30.45
C LEU A 376 0.04 9.16 -30.10
N VAL A 377 -0.26 8.25 -29.18
CA VAL A 377 0.66 7.21 -28.70
C VAL A 377 0.51 5.90 -29.48
N THR A 378 -0.66 5.61 -30.07
CA THR A 378 -0.80 4.48 -31.00
C THR A 378 0.13 4.65 -32.21
N PRO A 379 0.74 3.55 -32.71
CA PRO A 379 1.64 3.56 -33.87
C PRO A 379 1.06 4.26 -35.09
#